data_AF-A0A960PUL5-F1
#
_entry.id   AF-A0A960PUL5-F1
#
_cell.length_a   1.000
_cell.length_b   1.000
_cell.length_c   1.000
_cell.angle_alpha   90.00
_cell.angle_beta   90.00
_cell.angle_gamma   90.00
#
_symmetry.space_group_name_H-M   'P 1'
#
loop_
_entity.id
_entity.type
_entity.pdbx_description
1 polymer ?
#
loop_
_entity_poly.entity_id
_entity_poly.type
_entity_poly.pdbx_seq_one_letter_code
_entity_poly.pdbx_strand_id
1 'polypeptide(L)'
;MAGGSRQDPGSSDRGATEPITLTDPDGAVTRVAPWSSWTREQVRAPGGEPALVTRLDQGQLWFSAGRRRSPWRHEVHVGPAIVSTPRGRFQAVAESDGGATISCLAGRTRVVAGLREPVLLGPDQSAAVSSDGRTLVVMDREAADGTTVPVIIDLTDDADEVVEGAEVPREVEELAAIGAHDGGGRPLAVGVGSSLGEESIEEVDPVPSAAAEDGEPRPARLGWIPELVAVAALVMVLVSMVWVFSTGGDDTDTAAPVTEAPTEPTSTDVATTAAPTTSTPTTQTTAATTQTTQTTLPPLAAGASAQGELQSCRRSEGGVTATVLVTHRGGPASSFDVTAALVDAAGATYATGTVRSPLIEPDGSAEVEVPVAFDGRPEGSCELVSVVGG
;
A
#
# COMPACT_ATOMS: atom_id res chain seq x y z
N MET A 1 -25.08 -5.98 -25.39
CA MET A 1 -25.19 -5.01 -24.27
C MET A 1 -24.53 -5.66 -23.08
N ALA A 2 -23.49 -5.05 -22.49
CA ALA A 2 -22.78 -5.61 -21.35
C ALA A 2 -22.87 -4.60 -20.19
N GLY A 3 -23.69 -4.92 -19.18
CA GLY A 3 -23.81 -4.14 -17.96
C GLY A 3 -22.78 -4.63 -16.94
N GLY A 4 -21.65 -3.94 -16.83
CA GLY A 4 -20.73 -4.14 -15.72
C GLY A 4 -21.28 -3.44 -14.48
N SER A 5 -21.77 -4.21 -13.51
CA SER A 5 -22.23 -3.70 -12.22
C SER A 5 -21.03 -3.20 -11.39
N ARG A 6 -20.67 -1.94 -11.60
CA ARG A 6 -19.77 -1.18 -10.72
C ARG A 6 -20.50 -1.02 -9.38
N GLN A 7 -19.98 -1.62 -8.31
CA GLN A 7 -20.47 -1.33 -6.97
C GLN A 7 -19.97 0.06 -6.57
N ASP A 8 -20.90 1.01 -6.41
CA ASP A 8 -20.59 2.31 -5.83
C ASP A 8 -20.16 2.13 -4.36
N PRO A 9 -19.14 2.89 -3.88
CA PRO A 9 -18.76 2.88 -2.48
C PRO A 9 -19.85 3.59 -1.65
N GLY A 10 -20.73 2.81 -1.03
CA GLY A 10 -21.76 3.33 -0.15
C GLY A 10 -21.16 4.09 1.05
N SER A 11 -21.44 5.39 1.15
CA SER A 11 -21.01 6.25 2.25
C SER A 11 -21.59 5.73 3.57
N SER A 12 -20.76 5.04 4.34
CA SER A 12 -21.14 4.44 5.61
C SER A 12 -21.01 5.48 6.72
N ASP A 13 -21.90 6.48 6.74
CA ASP A 13 -21.96 7.59 7.71
C ASP A 13 -22.41 7.17 9.13
N ARG A 14 -21.93 6.01 9.56
CA ARG A 14 -21.80 5.62 10.96
C ARG A 14 -20.40 5.07 11.10
N GLY A 15 -19.48 5.91 11.59
CA GLY A 15 -18.12 5.49 11.91
C GLY A 15 -18.19 4.24 12.78
N ALA A 16 -17.76 3.11 12.23
CA ALA A 16 -17.76 1.86 12.97
C ALA A 16 -16.87 2.06 14.19
N THR A 17 -17.39 1.94 15.41
CA THR A 17 -16.52 1.96 16.59
C THR A 17 -15.74 0.65 16.76
N GLU A 18 -16.11 -0.37 16.00
CA GLU A 18 -15.52 -1.71 16.01
C GLU A 18 -14.57 -1.95 14.82
N PRO A 19 -13.45 -2.66 15.00
CA PRO A 19 -12.56 -3.02 13.90
C PRO A 19 -13.22 -3.89 12.83
N ILE A 20 -13.13 -3.46 11.57
CA ILE A 20 -13.60 -4.21 10.41
C ILE A 20 -12.83 -5.54 10.34
N THR A 21 -13.54 -6.67 10.34
CA THR A 21 -12.92 -8.00 10.34
C THR A 21 -13.21 -8.72 9.03
N LEU A 22 -12.16 -8.90 8.22
CA LEU A 22 -12.16 -9.67 6.99
C LEU A 22 -11.69 -11.09 7.29
N THR A 23 -12.41 -12.10 6.78
CA THR A 23 -12.01 -13.51 6.87
C THR A 23 -11.93 -14.10 5.48
N ASP A 24 -10.77 -14.65 5.13
CA ASP A 24 -10.49 -15.23 3.82
C ASP A 24 -10.88 -16.71 3.73
N PRO A 25 -11.03 -17.29 2.51
CA PRO A 25 -11.41 -18.68 2.33
C PRO A 25 -10.43 -19.72 2.93
N ASP A 26 -9.21 -19.33 3.22
CA ASP A 26 -8.20 -20.15 3.89
C ASP A 26 -8.19 -20.00 5.43
N GLY A 27 -9.08 -19.15 5.96
CA GLY A 27 -9.17 -18.79 7.36
C GLY A 27 -8.14 -17.76 7.80
N ALA A 28 -7.48 -17.04 6.90
CA ALA A 28 -6.73 -15.84 7.27
C ALA A 28 -7.70 -14.76 7.74
N VAL A 29 -7.28 -13.98 8.74
CA VAL A 29 -8.10 -12.93 9.33
C VAL A 29 -7.33 -11.62 9.29
N THR A 30 -7.92 -10.61 8.66
CA THR A 30 -7.42 -9.23 8.67
C THR A 30 -8.41 -8.38 9.47
N ARG A 31 -7.98 -7.82 10.60
CA ARG A 31 -8.76 -6.83 11.36
C ARG A 31 -8.17 -5.46 11.08
N VAL A 32 -8.98 -4.52 10.63
CA VAL A 32 -8.55 -3.15 10.34
C VAL A 32 -9.21 -2.20 11.33
N ALA A 33 -8.43 -1.30 11.94
CA ALA A 33 -8.96 -0.29 12.84
C ALA A 33 -9.88 0.66 12.06
N PRO A 34 -11.02 1.08 12.62
CA PRO A 34 -12.10 1.67 11.83
C PRO A 34 -11.79 3.06 11.25
N TRP A 35 -10.79 3.74 11.80
CA TRP A 35 -10.28 5.04 11.36
C TRP A 35 -9.15 4.93 10.31
N SER A 36 -8.86 3.71 9.83
CA SER A 36 -7.79 3.48 8.85
C SER A 36 -8.26 3.71 7.41
N SER A 37 -7.41 4.30 6.56
CA SER A 37 -7.56 4.26 5.10
C SER A 37 -6.86 3.01 4.56
N TRP A 38 -7.61 2.19 3.83
CA TRP A 38 -7.08 0.96 3.24
C TRP A 38 -7.85 0.54 2.00
N THR A 39 -7.19 -0.23 1.14
CA THR A 39 -7.78 -0.90 -0.02
C THR A 39 -7.38 -2.38 -0.05
N ARG A 40 -8.12 -3.21 -0.80
CA ARG A 40 -7.78 -4.62 -0.97
C ARG A 40 -8.11 -5.09 -2.37
N GLU A 41 -7.14 -5.72 -3.02
CA GLU A 41 -7.22 -6.17 -4.41
C GLU A 41 -6.79 -7.63 -4.55
N GLN A 42 -7.39 -8.33 -5.53
CA GLN A 42 -6.98 -9.68 -5.92
C GLN A 42 -6.11 -9.59 -7.17
N VAL A 43 -4.81 -9.81 -7.04
CA VAL A 43 -3.86 -9.71 -8.14
C VAL A 43 -3.60 -11.10 -8.72
N ARG A 44 -3.71 -11.23 -10.04
CA ARG A 44 -3.28 -12.42 -10.80
C ARG A 44 -2.39 -12.02 -11.95
N ALA A 45 -1.08 -12.00 -11.71
CA ALA A 45 -0.10 -11.78 -12.77
C ALA A 45 -0.06 -13.01 -13.72
N PRO A 46 0.07 -12.84 -15.04
CA PRO A 46 0.28 -13.95 -15.96
C PRO A 46 1.53 -14.76 -15.59
N GLY A 47 1.35 -16.01 -15.16
CA GLY A 47 2.44 -16.89 -14.71
C GLY A 47 2.93 -16.66 -13.27
N GLY A 48 2.35 -15.71 -12.52
CA GLY A 48 2.64 -15.50 -11.10
C GLY A 48 1.69 -16.27 -10.18
N GLU A 49 2.10 -16.47 -8.92
CA GLU A 49 1.18 -16.92 -7.87
C GLU A 49 0.10 -15.84 -7.64
N PRO A 50 -1.19 -16.22 -7.45
CA PRO A 50 -2.24 -15.24 -7.21
C PRO A 50 -2.09 -14.66 -5.80
N ALA A 51 -2.27 -13.34 -5.66
CA ALA A 51 -2.06 -12.63 -4.40
C ALA A 51 -3.32 -11.88 -3.94
N LEU A 52 -3.55 -11.88 -2.63
CA LEU A 52 -4.48 -10.99 -1.94
C LEU A 52 -3.63 -9.86 -1.33
N VAL A 53 -3.69 -8.69 -1.94
CA VAL A 53 -2.92 -7.51 -1.53
C VAL A 53 -3.86 -6.60 -0.76
N THR A 54 -3.54 -6.31 0.49
CA THR A 54 -4.21 -5.26 1.30
C THR A 54 -3.24 -4.09 1.41
N ARG A 55 -3.63 -2.90 0.95
CA ARG A 55 -2.84 -1.67 1.11
C ARG A 55 -3.40 -0.90 2.30
N LEU A 56 -2.55 -0.53 3.24
CA LEU A 56 -2.86 0.31 4.38
C LEU A 56 -2.16 1.65 4.15
N ASP A 57 -2.95 2.66 3.77
CA ASP A 57 -2.44 3.99 3.42
C ASP A 57 -2.24 4.83 4.69
N GLN A 58 -3.15 4.68 5.66
CA GLN A 58 -3.04 5.30 6.98
C GLN A 58 -3.75 4.42 8.03
N GLY A 59 -3.19 4.31 9.22
CA GLY A 59 -3.86 3.73 10.38
C GLY A 59 -3.32 2.37 10.80
N GLN A 60 -4.17 1.43 11.19
CA GLN A 60 -3.73 0.22 11.90
C GLN A 60 -4.47 -1.04 11.45
N LEU A 61 -3.74 -2.14 11.30
CA LEU A 61 -4.33 -3.46 11.10
C LEU A 61 -3.61 -4.56 11.87
N TRP A 62 -4.33 -5.66 12.10
CA TRP A 62 -3.81 -6.93 12.61
C TRP A 62 -4.11 -8.02 11.58
N PHE A 63 -3.07 -8.72 11.15
CA PHE A 63 -3.19 -9.87 10.26
C PHE A 63 -2.86 -11.16 11.01
N SER A 64 -3.66 -12.20 10.80
CA SER A 64 -3.40 -13.57 11.26
C SER A 64 -3.48 -14.53 10.09
N ALA A 65 -2.41 -15.27 9.83
CA ALA A 65 -2.35 -16.21 8.70
C ALA A 65 -3.31 -17.38 8.88
N GLY A 66 -4.00 -17.73 7.79
CA GLY A 66 -4.91 -18.86 7.73
C GLY A 66 -4.22 -20.23 7.71
N ARG A 67 -5.01 -21.27 7.48
CA ARG A 67 -4.47 -22.62 7.24
C ARG A 67 -3.84 -22.65 5.85
N ARG A 68 -2.58 -23.07 5.81
CA ARG A 68 -1.63 -22.99 4.66
C ARG A 68 -1.97 -23.86 3.43
N ARG A 69 -3.26 -24.01 3.09
CA ARG A 69 -3.80 -24.70 1.91
C ARG A 69 -4.36 -23.73 0.86
N SER A 70 -4.27 -22.43 1.11
CA SER A 70 -4.61 -21.40 0.12
C SER A 70 -3.67 -21.48 -1.08
N PRO A 71 -4.18 -21.35 -2.32
CA PRO A 71 -3.34 -21.01 -3.46
C PRO A 71 -2.94 -19.52 -3.47
N TRP A 72 -3.53 -18.70 -2.59
CA TRP A 72 -3.30 -17.25 -2.56
C TRP A 72 -2.16 -16.88 -1.60
N ARG A 73 -1.22 -16.06 -2.07
CA ARG A 73 -0.28 -15.33 -1.20
C ARG A 73 -0.99 -14.15 -0.55
N HIS A 74 -0.79 -13.96 0.75
CA HIS A 74 -1.22 -12.74 1.44
C HIS A 74 -0.08 -11.74 1.51
N GLU A 75 -0.36 -10.51 1.09
CA GLU A 75 0.54 -9.36 1.17
C GLU A 75 -0.19 -8.19 1.79
N VAL A 76 0.49 -7.50 2.69
CA VAL A 76 0.01 -6.24 3.27
C VAL A 76 1.04 -5.17 2.95
N HIS A 77 0.66 -4.18 2.17
CA HIS A 77 1.48 -3.04 1.80
C HIS A 77 1.18 -1.92 2.80
N VAL A 78 2.21 -1.32 3.40
CA VAL A 78 2.12 -0.35 4.52
C VAL A 78 3.16 0.72 4.26
N GLY A 79 2.74 1.88 3.74
CA GLY A 79 3.67 2.84 3.16
C GLY A 79 4.60 2.17 2.13
N PRO A 80 5.94 2.32 2.24
CA PRO A 80 6.90 1.67 1.34
C PRO A 80 7.16 0.18 1.65
N ALA A 81 6.55 -0.39 2.70
CA ALA A 81 6.83 -1.75 3.16
C ALA A 81 5.81 -2.79 2.66
N ILE A 82 6.30 -3.90 2.10
CA ILE A 82 5.52 -5.10 1.79
C ILE A 82 5.75 -6.15 2.89
N VAL A 83 4.68 -6.43 3.63
CA VAL A 83 4.66 -7.36 4.77
C VAL A 83 3.96 -8.65 4.37
N SER A 84 4.55 -9.80 4.71
CA SER A 84 3.88 -11.09 4.54
C SER A 84 4.28 -12.09 5.63
N THR A 85 3.31 -12.82 6.19
CA THR A 85 3.59 -13.95 7.10
C THR A 85 2.91 -15.23 6.57
N PRO A 86 3.66 -16.30 6.27
CA PRO A 86 3.10 -17.55 5.78
C PRO A 86 2.57 -18.46 6.92
N ARG A 87 2.88 -18.12 8.18
CA ARG A 87 2.42 -18.73 9.43
C ARG A 87 2.74 -17.74 10.56
N GLY A 88 1.71 -17.24 11.23
CA GLY A 88 1.89 -16.29 12.33
C GLY A 88 0.82 -15.21 12.36
N ARG A 89 1.10 -14.15 13.11
CA ARG A 89 0.30 -12.94 13.18
C ARG A 89 1.21 -11.72 13.32
N PHE A 90 0.80 -10.59 12.75
CA PHE A 90 1.48 -9.32 12.94
C PHE A 90 0.47 -8.19 13.10
N GLN A 91 0.94 -7.11 13.69
CA GLN A 91 0.30 -5.80 13.65
C GLN A 91 1.10 -4.91 12.71
N ALA A 92 0.42 -4.08 11.93
CA ALA A 92 1.04 -2.99 11.18
C ALA A 92 0.34 -1.67 11.49
N VAL A 93 1.12 -0.60 11.52
CA VAL A 93 0.67 0.79 11.60
C VAL A 93 1.28 1.53 10.41
N ALA A 94 0.46 2.24 9.65
CA ALA A 94 0.89 3.21 8.65
C ALA A 94 0.79 4.61 9.28
N GLU A 95 1.94 5.27 9.38
CA GLU A 95 2.07 6.61 9.93
C GLU A 95 1.69 7.67 8.89
N SER A 96 1.24 8.84 9.32
CA SER A 96 0.77 9.91 8.41
C SER A 96 1.88 10.57 7.58
N ASP A 97 3.15 10.36 7.93
CA ASP A 97 4.32 10.79 7.17
C ASP A 97 4.71 9.81 6.05
N GLY A 98 3.98 8.69 5.91
CA GLY A 98 4.26 7.59 4.98
C GLY A 98 5.16 6.50 5.56
N GLY A 99 5.64 6.64 6.81
CA GLY A 99 6.38 5.60 7.53
C GLY A 99 5.49 4.41 7.92
N ALA A 100 6.13 3.34 8.39
CA ALA A 100 5.41 2.14 8.82
C ALA A 100 6.05 1.47 10.04
N THR A 101 5.23 1.08 11.01
CA THR A 101 5.64 0.26 12.16
C THR A 101 5.02 -1.14 12.07
N ILE A 102 5.86 -2.17 11.96
CA ILE A 102 5.45 -3.58 11.84
C ILE A 102 5.87 -4.31 13.13
N SER A 103 4.94 -4.98 13.81
CA SER A 103 5.23 -5.81 14.99
C SER A 103 4.83 -7.26 14.75
N CYS A 104 5.77 -8.20 14.87
CA CYS A 104 5.47 -9.63 14.76
C CYS A 104 4.93 -10.15 16.11
N LEU A 105 3.68 -10.62 16.11
CA LEU A 105 2.98 -11.04 17.33
C LEU A 105 3.02 -12.56 17.57
N ALA A 106 3.42 -13.33 16.55
CA ALA A 106 3.78 -14.75 16.62
C ALA A 106 4.27 -15.25 15.24
N GLY A 107 5.11 -16.27 15.23
CA GLY A 107 5.57 -16.93 14.01
C GLY A 107 6.78 -16.23 13.41
N ARG A 108 6.76 -15.97 12.09
CA ARG A 108 7.78 -15.13 11.43
C ARG A 108 7.12 -14.22 10.41
N THR A 109 7.51 -12.95 10.42
CA THR A 109 6.99 -11.93 9.49
C THR A 109 8.12 -11.46 8.57
N ARG A 110 7.91 -11.56 7.26
CA ARG A 110 8.81 -11.04 6.23
C ARG A 110 8.42 -9.60 5.91
N VAL A 111 9.35 -8.66 6.05
CA VAL A 111 9.21 -7.25 5.67
C VAL A 111 10.16 -6.95 4.52
N VAL A 112 9.67 -6.26 3.49
CA VAL A 112 10.45 -5.82 2.32
C VAL A 112 10.14 -4.34 2.10
N ALA A 113 11.10 -3.46 2.34
CA ALA A 113 10.93 -2.01 2.17
C ALA A 113 12.24 -1.43 1.65
N GLY A 114 12.32 -1.11 0.35
CA GLY A 114 13.50 -0.56 -0.37
C GLY A 114 14.80 -1.39 -0.35
N LEU A 115 14.94 -2.30 0.61
CA LEU A 115 16.08 -3.17 0.87
C LEU A 115 16.29 -4.20 -0.24
N ARG A 116 17.56 -4.49 -0.54
CA ARG A 116 17.96 -5.61 -1.40
C ARG A 116 17.51 -6.96 -0.85
N GLU A 117 17.52 -7.11 0.49
CA GLU A 117 17.17 -8.34 1.17
C GLU A 117 15.95 -8.18 2.10
N PRO A 118 15.09 -9.21 2.21
CA PRO A 118 13.94 -9.17 3.09
C PRO A 118 14.32 -9.37 4.57
N VAL A 119 13.90 -8.45 5.43
CA VAL A 119 14.06 -8.61 6.88
C VAL A 119 13.05 -9.63 7.41
N LEU A 120 13.51 -10.55 8.26
CA LEU A 120 12.69 -11.57 8.91
C LEU A 120 12.56 -11.27 10.40
N LEU A 121 11.39 -10.77 10.81
CA LEU A 121 11.06 -10.56 12.21
C LEU A 121 10.66 -11.89 12.86
N GLY A 122 11.32 -12.20 13.98
CA GLY A 122 10.88 -13.22 14.93
C GLY A 122 9.69 -12.74 15.77
N PRO A 123 9.10 -13.61 16.61
CA PRO A 123 8.07 -13.19 17.55
C PRO A 123 8.61 -12.08 18.46
N ASP A 124 7.73 -11.14 18.81
CA ASP A 124 8.01 -10.01 19.71
C ASP A 124 9.07 -9.01 19.20
N GLN A 125 9.57 -9.19 17.97
CA GLN A 125 10.33 -8.17 17.26
C GLN A 125 9.42 -7.20 16.49
N SER A 126 9.87 -5.96 16.40
CA SER A 126 9.25 -4.91 15.59
C SER A 126 10.26 -4.27 14.65
N ALA A 127 9.77 -3.73 13.54
CA ALA A 127 10.53 -2.88 12.62
C ALA A 127 9.81 -1.54 12.47
N ALA A 128 10.57 -0.45 12.58
CA ALA A 128 10.16 0.85 12.08
C ALA A 128 10.80 1.05 10.70
N VAL A 129 10.00 1.49 9.73
CA VAL A 129 10.38 1.75 8.34
C VAL A 129 10.16 3.23 8.06
N SER A 130 11.21 3.90 7.62
CA SER A 130 11.16 5.30 7.19
C SER A 130 10.24 5.48 5.97
N SER A 131 9.64 6.67 5.82
CA SER A 131 8.75 7.00 4.70
C SER A 131 9.43 6.97 3.32
N ASP A 132 10.75 7.15 3.28
CA ASP A 132 11.56 6.97 2.06
C ASP A 132 11.76 5.49 1.67
N GLY A 133 11.40 4.57 2.56
CA GLY A 133 11.56 3.13 2.41
C GLY A 133 13.00 2.64 2.43
N ARG A 134 13.99 3.48 2.78
CA ARG A 134 15.42 3.12 2.76
C ARG A 134 15.96 2.75 4.13
N THR A 135 15.46 3.38 5.18
CA THR A 135 15.88 3.07 6.55
C THR A 135 14.91 2.10 7.21
N LEU A 136 15.43 0.99 7.76
CA LEU A 136 14.66 0.06 8.58
C LEU A 136 15.40 -0.21 9.89
N VAL A 137 14.77 0.09 11.02
CA VAL A 137 15.31 -0.16 12.37
C VAL A 137 14.57 -1.33 12.99
N VAL A 138 15.30 -2.39 13.37
CA VAL A 138 14.73 -3.54 14.07
C VAL A 138 14.90 -3.35 15.58
N MET A 139 13.80 -3.52 16.31
CA MET A 139 13.71 -3.39 17.75
C MET A 139 13.18 -4.68 18.36
N ASP A 140 13.83 -5.18 19.40
CA ASP A 140 13.38 -6.32 20.19
C ASP A 140 12.56 -5.85 21.39
N ARG A 141 11.33 -6.36 21.55
CA ARG A 141 10.40 -5.91 22.60
C ARG A 141 10.74 -6.45 23.98
N GLU A 142 11.37 -7.63 24.08
CA GLU A 142 11.84 -8.15 25.38
C GLU A 142 12.99 -7.31 25.94
N ALA A 143 13.76 -6.66 25.06
CA ALA A 143 14.97 -5.94 25.40
C ALA A 143 14.73 -4.49 25.89
N ALA A 144 13.45 -4.08 26.00
CA ALA A 144 13.02 -2.78 26.54
C ALA A 144 13.38 -2.56 28.02
N ASP A 145 13.77 -3.61 28.76
CA ASP A 145 14.31 -3.53 30.14
C ASP A 145 15.76 -3.00 30.21
N GLY A 146 16.34 -2.53 29.09
CA GLY A 146 17.25 -1.38 29.11
C GLY A 146 18.76 -1.65 29.02
N THR A 147 19.23 -2.55 28.15
CA THR A 147 20.68 -2.67 27.87
C THR A 147 21.08 -3.03 26.42
N THR A 148 20.14 -3.22 25.50
CA THR A 148 20.45 -3.54 24.09
C THR A 148 20.38 -2.30 23.19
N VAL A 149 21.42 -2.12 22.37
CA VAL A 149 21.45 -1.12 21.31
C VAL A 149 20.53 -1.58 20.16
N PRO A 150 19.66 -0.72 19.59
CA PRO A 150 18.84 -1.08 18.44
C PRO A 150 19.71 -1.37 17.21
N VAL A 151 19.30 -2.35 16.39
CA VAL A 151 19.98 -2.65 15.12
C VAL A 151 19.41 -1.72 14.05
N ILE A 152 20.15 -0.63 13.79
CA ILE A 152 19.89 0.29 12.69
C ILE A 152 20.48 -0.31 11.42
N ILE A 153 19.64 -0.50 10.40
CA ILE A 153 20.07 -0.87 9.05
C ILE A 153 19.89 0.39 8.19
N ASP A 154 20.98 1.15 8.05
CA ASP A 154 21.08 2.26 7.10
C ASP A 154 21.53 1.71 5.74
N LEU A 155 21.10 2.36 4.66
CA LEU A 155 21.41 1.98 3.27
C LEU A 155 22.24 3.04 2.54
N THR A 156 22.70 4.10 3.21
CA THR A 156 23.44 5.19 2.57
C THR A 156 24.94 4.91 2.38
N ASP A 157 25.58 4.07 3.21
CA ASP A 157 27.04 3.89 3.20
C ASP A 157 27.60 3.07 2.01
N ASP A 158 26.82 2.20 1.36
CA ASP A 158 27.31 1.27 0.31
C ASP A 158 27.10 1.77 -1.15
N ALA A 159 26.73 3.04 -1.34
CA ALA A 159 26.37 3.57 -2.66
C ALA A 159 27.50 4.30 -3.42
N ASP A 160 28.46 4.92 -2.71
CA ASP A 160 29.40 5.89 -3.32
C ASP A 160 30.88 5.79 -2.85
N GLU A 161 31.30 4.75 -2.11
CA GLU A 161 32.75 4.48 -1.90
C GLU A 161 33.43 3.89 -3.15
N VAL A 162 33.52 4.69 -4.21
CA VAL A 162 34.59 4.57 -5.19
C VAL A 162 35.88 5.02 -4.50
N VAL A 163 36.64 4.04 -4.00
CA VAL A 163 37.95 4.27 -3.36
C VAL A 163 38.99 4.73 -4.39
N GLU A 164 38.97 6.02 -4.75
CA GLU A 164 40.17 6.73 -5.19
C GLU A 164 40.94 7.21 -3.97
N GLY A 165 42.16 6.68 -3.77
CA GLY A 165 43.12 7.26 -2.81
C GLY A 165 43.61 6.31 -1.71
N ALA A 166 44.43 5.32 -2.09
CA ALA A 166 45.31 4.63 -1.15
C ALA A 166 46.77 4.68 -1.66
N GLU A 167 47.49 5.75 -1.30
CA GLU A 167 48.93 5.86 -1.53
C GLU A 167 49.72 4.94 -0.59
N VAL A 168 50.41 3.92 -1.11
CA VAL A 168 51.53 3.23 -0.42
C VAL A 168 52.49 2.61 -1.46
N PRO A 169 53.76 2.29 -1.13
CA PRO A 169 54.87 3.18 -1.48
C PRO A 169 55.88 2.57 -2.48
N ARG A 170 56.97 3.31 -2.75
CA ARG A 170 58.12 2.91 -3.57
C ARG A 170 58.95 1.76 -2.95
N GLU A 171 59.86 1.25 -3.78
CA GLU A 171 60.78 0.10 -3.59
C GLU A 171 60.03 -1.24 -3.85
N VAL A 172 60.39 -2.05 -4.85
CA VAL A 172 61.74 -2.37 -5.36
C VAL A 172 61.89 -2.16 -6.88
N GLU A 173 63.11 -1.84 -7.28
CA GLU A 173 63.58 -1.59 -8.65
C GLU A 173 63.85 -2.89 -9.44
N GLU A 174 64.10 -2.77 -10.75
CA GLU A 174 64.70 -3.81 -11.64
C GLU A 174 63.75 -4.79 -12.38
N LEU A 175 63.23 -4.36 -13.55
CA LEU A 175 63.59 -4.98 -14.84
C LEU A 175 63.10 -4.14 -16.05
N ALA A 176 64.04 -3.87 -16.96
CA ALA A 176 63.89 -3.19 -18.26
C ALA A 176 62.65 -3.65 -19.07
N ALA A 177 61.81 -2.77 -19.61
CA ALA A 177 62.05 -1.87 -20.73
C ALA A 177 62.26 -2.58 -22.10
N ILE A 178 61.17 -2.69 -22.87
CA ILE A 178 60.98 -2.73 -24.34
C ILE A 178 59.45 -2.77 -24.52
N GLY A 179 58.78 -1.99 -25.36
CA GLY A 179 59.18 -0.85 -26.21
C GLY A 179 57.90 -0.17 -26.74
N ALA A 180 57.96 1.11 -27.08
CA ALA A 180 56.81 1.84 -27.59
C ALA A 180 56.57 1.58 -29.09
N HIS A 181 55.30 1.53 -29.52
CA HIS A 181 54.80 2.39 -30.59
C HIS A 181 53.26 2.35 -30.74
N ASP A 182 52.78 3.45 -31.32
CA ASP A 182 51.59 3.65 -32.15
C ASP A 182 50.93 2.41 -32.79
N GLY A 183 49.64 2.42 -33.12
CA GLY A 183 48.67 3.51 -33.02
C GLY A 183 47.71 3.54 -34.23
N GLY A 184 46.49 4.03 -33.99
CA GLY A 184 45.57 4.49 -35.05
C GLY A 184 44.72 3.44 -35.80
N GLY A 185 43.48 3.86 -36.14
CA GLY A 185 42.94 3.59 -37.47
C GLY A 185 42.00 2.39 -37.68
N ARG A 186 40.71 2.61 -37.42
CA ARG A 186 39.60 2.03 -38.23
C ARG A 186 39.80 2.44 -39.72
N PRO A 187 39.27 1.74 -40.76
CA PRO A 187 37.92 1.13 -40.75
C PRO A 187 37.65 -0.13 -41.63
N LEU A 188 36.42 -0.63 -41.50
CA LEU A 188 35.56 -1.32 -42.49
C LEU A 188 36.19 -1.89 -43.78
N ALA A 189 36.04 -3.21 -43.97
CA ALA A 189 35.81 -3.80 -45.30
C ALA A 189 34.94 -5.08 -45.20
N VAL A 190 34.01 -5.22 -46.13
CA VAL A 190 33.20 -6.44 -46.36
C VAL A 190 33.99 -7.39 -47.25
N GLY A 191 33.99 -8.69 -46.96
CA GLY A 191 34.68 -9.71 -47.77
C GLY A 191 34.06 -11.09 -47.66
N VAL A 192 33.30 -11.49 -48.68
CA VAL A 192 32.80 -12.86 -48.88
C VAL A 192 33.88 -13.68 -49.58
N GLY A 193 34.08 -14.96 -49.21
CA GLY A 193 34.84 -15.88 -50.05
C GLY A 193 35.38 -17.14 -49.36
N SER A 194 34.75 -18.29 -49.61
CA SER A 194 35.36 -19.60 -49.40
C SER A 194 36.47 -19.85 -50.43
N SER A 195 37.56 -20.55 -50.08
CA SER A 195 38.02 -21.80 -50.75
C SER A 195 39.47 -22.24 -50.44
N LEU A 196 39.63 -23.56 -50.27
CA LEU A 196 40.77 -24.45 -50.67
C LEU A 196 42.18 -24.36 -50.05
N GLY A 197 42.75 -25.57 -49.80
CA GLY A 197 44.19 -25.88 -49.56
C GLY A 197 44.53 -26.21 -48.10
N GLU A 198 44.73 -27.49 -47.67
CA GLU A 198 45.99 -28.28 -47.76
C GLU A 198 47.18 -27.55 -47.07
N GLU A 199 47.78 -27.97 -45.95
CA GLU A 199 48.44 -29.24 -45.54
C GLU A 199 48.56 -29.33 -43.98
N SER A 200 48.96 -30.42 -43.28
CA SER A 200 49.10 -31.88 -43.55
C SER A 200 49.45 -32.69 -42.25
N ILE A 201 48.99 -33.96 -42.18
CA ILE A 201 49.43 -35.19 -41.44
C ILE A 201 50.10 -35.12 -40.03
N GLU A 202 49.49 -35.83 -39.05
CA GLU A 202 50.10 -36.85 -38.13
C GLU A 202 48.94 -37.66 -37.49
N GLU A 203 48.51 -38.81 -37.99
CA GLU A 203 49.10 -40.17 -37.98
C GLU A 203 49.14 -40.88 -36.60
N VAL A 204 48.00 -41.44 -36.18
CA VAL A 204 47.94 -42.68 -35.37
C VAL A 204 46.73 -43.52 -35.84
N ASP A 205 46.98 -44.78 -36.21
CA ASP A 205 46.03 -45.73 -36.81
C ASP A 205 46.04 -47.07 -36.00
N PRO A 206 45.29 -48.16 -36.34
CA PRO A 206 43.95 -48.42 -35.79
C PRO A 206 43.82 -49.82 -35.13
N VAL A 207 42.67 -50.52 -35.33
CA VAL A 207 42.35 -51.97 -35.15
C VAL A 207 41.43 -52.32 -33.94
N PRO A 208 40.33 -53.11 -34.11
CA PRO A 208 39.51 -53.34 -35.32
C PRO A 208 37.96 -53.44 -35.12
N SER A 209 37.24 -53.25 -36.24
CA SER A 209 36.09 -54.04 -36.75
C SER A 209 35.30 -54.98 -35.82
N ALA A 210 33.96 -54.82 -35.79
CA ALA A 210 33.04 -55.83 -36.38
C ALA A 210 31.58 -55.33 -36.52
N ALA A 211 30.95 -55.77 -37.63
CA ALA A 211 29.51 -56.00 -37.84
C ALA A 211 28.50 -54.83 -37.69
N ALA A 212 27.91 -54.46 -38.84
CA ALA A 212 26.57 -53.90 -38.90
C ALA A 212 25.51 -55.00 -38.71
N GLU A 213 24.37 -54.66 -38.10
CA GLU A 213 23.08 -55.33 -38.36
C GLU A 213 21.94 -54.31 -38.41
N ASP A 214 21.11 -54.42 -39.45
CA ASP A 214 19.81 -53.75 -39.55
C ASP A 214 18.87 -54.26 -38.45
N GLY A 215 18.11 -53.37 -37.79
CA GLY A 215 17.36 -53.77 -36.58
C GLY A 215 16.23 -52.83 -36.17
N GLU A 216 15.18 -52.77 -37.00
CA GLU A 216 13.79 -52.36 -36.73
C GLU A 216 13.49 -51.00 -36.03
N PRO A 217 12.47 -50.25 -36.49
CA PRO A 217 12.00 -49.05 -35.80
C PRO A 217 11.33 -49.43 -34.47
N ARG A 218 12.11 -49.34 -33.37
CA ARG A 218 11.59 -49.50 -32.00
C ARG A 218 10.40 -48.56 -31.82
N PRO A 219 9.21 -49.05 -31.40
CA PRO A 219 8.09 -48.17 -31.10
C PRO A 219 8.52 -47.21 -29.99
N ALA A 220 8.36 -45.91 -30.23
CA ALA A 220 8.68 -44.89 -29.25
C ALA A 220 7.97 -45.22 -27.94
N ARG A 221 8.74 -45.51 -26.89
CA ARG A 221 8.20 -45.71 -25.54
C ARG A 221 7.73 -44.34 -25.05
N LEU A 222 6.50 -44.00 -25.43
CA LEU A 222 5.76 -42.84 -24.96
C LEU A 222 5.66 -42.99 -23.44
N GLY A 223 6.55 -42.29 -22.73
CA GLY A 223 6.67 -42.41 -21.29
C GLY A 223 5.33 -42.10 -20.65
N TRP A 224 4.73 -43.08 -19.99
CA TRP A 224 3.60 -42.86 -19.11
C TRP A 224 4.10 -42.06 -17.90
N ILE A 225 4.14 -40.74 -18.05
CA ILE A 225 4.34 -39.82 -16.94
C ILE A 225 3.12 -40.05 -16.02
N PRO A 226 3.31 -40.49 -14.76
CA PRO A 226 2.18 -40.81 -13.87
C PRO A 226 1.26 -39.61 -13.62
N GLU A 227 1.76 -38.40 -13.81
CA GLU A 227 1.03 -37.13 -13.78
C GLU A 227 -0.06 -37.06 -14.87
N LEU A 228 0.17 -37.58 -16.08
CA LEU A 228 -0.85 -37.61 -17.14
C LEU A 228 -2.02 -38.54 -16.79
N VAL A 229 -1.75 -39.64 -16.08
CA VAL A 229 -2.80 -40.55 -15.59
C VAL A 229 -3.63 -39.88 -14.50
N ALA A 230 -2.99 -39.12 -13.60
CA ALA A 230 -3.69 -38.34 -12.57
C ALA A 230 -4.56 -37.23 -13.18
N VAL A 231 -4.05 -36.50 -14.18
CA VAL A 231 -4.82 -35.46 -14.90
C VAL A 231 -6.02 -36.08 -15.64
N ALA A 232 -5.83 -37.19 -16.35
CA ALA A 232 -6.91 -37.88 -17.06
C ALA A 232 -8.01 -38.37 -16.09
N ALA A 233 -7.63 -38.93 -14.94
CA ALA A 233 -8.58 -39.35 -13.91
C ALA A 233 -9.38 -38.15 -13.33
N LEU A 234 -8.71 -37.02 -13.06
CA LEU A 234 -9.36 -35.82 -12.54
C LEU A 234 -10.34 -35.20 -13.56
N VAL A 235 -9.99 -35.20 -14.85
CA VAL A 235 -10.90 -34.76 -15.93
C VAL A 235 -12.15 -35.65 -15.99
N MET A 236 -12.00 -36.98 -15.89
CA MET A 236 -13.14 -37.90 -15.89
C MET A 236 -14.07 -37.69 -14.69
N VAL A 237 -13.53 -37.40 -13.50
CA VAL A 237 -14.33 -37.06 -12.31
C VAL A 237 -15.10 -35.75 -12.52
N LEU A 238 -14.46 -34.72 -13.08
CA LEU A 238 -15.09 -33.44 -13.39
C LEU A 238 -16.25 -33.58 -14.39
N VAL A 239 -16.03 -34.31 -15.49
CA VAL A 239 -17.08 -34.60 -16.48
C VAL A 239 -18.24 -35.36 -15.86
N SER A 240 -17.95 -36.34 -14.98
CA SER A 240 -18.97 -37.10 -14.26
C SER A 240 -19.81 -36.20 -13.33
N MET A 241 -19.16 -35.29 -12.59
CA MET A 241 -19.85 -34.32 -11.74
C MET A 241 -20.75 -33.38 -12.54
N VAL A 242 -20.24 -32.80 -13.62
CA VAL A 242 -21.03 -31.91 -14.50
C VAL A 242 -22.22 -32.66 -15.08
N TRP A 243 -22.05 -33.92 -15.50
CA TRP A 243 -23.14 -34.71 -16.05
C TRP A 243 -24.26 -34.97 -15.02
N VAL A 244 -23.91 -35.38 -13.80
CA VAL A 244 -24.87 -35.60 -12.70
C VAL A 244 -25.62 -34.32 -12.32
N PHE A 245 -24.93 -33.18 -12.23
CA PHE A 245 -25.60 -31.89 -11.95
C PHE A 245 -26.43 -31.38 -13.13
N SER A 246 -26.09 -31.73 -14.38
CA SER A 246 -26.85 -31.32 -15.57
C SER A 246 -28.10 -32.15 -15.84
N THR A 247 -28.16 -33.39 -15.35
CA THR A 247 -29.28 -34.32 -15.59
C THR A 247 -30.32 -34.38 -14.46
N GLY A 248 -30.06 -33.72 -13.33
CA GLY A 248 -30.97 -33.67 -12.16
C GLY A 248 -31.92 -32.47 -12.11
N GLY A 249 -32.12 -31.77 -13.23
CA GLY A 249 -32.76 -30.44 -13.29
C GLY A 249 -34.13 -30.38 -13.97
N ASP A 250 -34.96 -31.41 -13.84
CA ASP A 250 -36.38 -31.38 -14.24
C ASP A 250 -37.20 -32.24 -13.26
N ASP A 251 -37.97 -31.59 -12.38
CA ASP A 251 -39.43 -31.72 -12.32
C ASP A 251 -40.03 -30.97 -11.12
N THR A 252 -41.07 -30.17 -11.38
CA THR A 252 -42.11 -29.68 -10.44
C THR A 252 -41.65 -28.84 -9.21
N ASP A 253 -42.26 -27.70 -8.89
CA ASP A 253 -43.72 -27.54 -8.81
C ASP A 253 -44.20 -26.08 -8.96
N THR A 254 -45.47 -25.91 -9.34
CA THR A 254 -46.11 -24.61 -9.56
C THR A 254 -46.91 -24.17 -8.33
N ALA A 255 -46.52 -23.04 -7.71
CA ALA A 255 -47.31 -22.39 -6.66
C ALA A 255 -47.61 -20.93 -7.03
N ALA A 256 -48.90 -20.56 -6.97
CA ALA A 256 -49.42 -19.27 -7.43
C ALA A 256 -49.10 -18.10 -6.48
N PRO A 257 -49.06 -16.85 -6.96
CA PRO A 257 -48.97 -15.67 -6.10
C PRO A 257 -50.28 -15.47 -5.33
N VAL A 258 -50.18 -15.44 -3.99
CA VAL A 258 -51.29 -15.05 -3.12
C VAL A 258 -51.29 -13.53 -2.97
N THR A 259 -52.36 -12.89 -3.43
CA THR A 259 -52.62 -11.46 -3.21
C THR A 259 -53.27 -11.27 -1.84
N GLU A 260 -52.55 -10.71 -0.87
CA GLU A 260 -53.14 -10.22 0.38
C GLU A 260 -53.43 -8.71 0.32
N ALA A 261 -54.54 -8.30 0.92
CA ALA A 261 -55.08 -6.94 0.86
C ALA A 261 -54.55 -6.05 2.01
N PRO A 262 -54.49 -4.73 1.82
CA PRO A 262 -54.07 -3.81 2.89
C PRO A 262 -55.13 -3.71 3.98
N THR A 263 -54.70 -3.79 5.24
CA THR A 263 -55.55 -3.54 6.41
C THR A 263 -55.16 -2.22 7.06
N GLU A 264 -56.12 -1.31 7.23
CA GLU A 264 -55.96 -0.06 7.98
C GLU A 264 -55.61 -0.32 9.45
N PRO A 265 -54.99 0.66 10.12
CA PRO A 265 -55.63 1.09 11.37
C PRO A 265 -55.90 2.59 11.42
N THR A 266 -57.18 2.91 11.66
CA THR A 266 -57.65 4.21 12.12
C THR A 266 -57.03 4.60 13.46
N SER A 267 -56.54 5.84 13.59
CA SER A 267 -56.64 6.58 14.86
C SER A 267 -56.67 8.09 14.64
N THR A 268 -57.76 8.68 15.12
CA THR A 268 -57.94 10.09 15.46
C THR A 268 -56.91 10.51 16.52
N ASP A 269 -56.40 11.75 16.50
CA ASP A 269 -57.07 12.83 17.27
C ASP A 269 -56.42 14.22 17.21
N VAL A 270 -57.30 15.21 17.40
CA VAL A 270 -57.11 16.55 18.02
C VAL A 270 -55.94 17.44 17.56
N ALA A 271 -56.30 18.50 16.83
CA ALA A 271 -55.53 19.74 16.77
C ALA A 271 -55.64 20.52 18.10
N THR A 272 -54.56 21.15 18.56
CA THR A 272 -54.62 22.22 19.58
C THR A 272 -53.60 23.31 19.28
N THR A 273 -54.11 24.53 19.10
CA THR A 273 -53.35 25.76 18.86
C THR A 273 -52.74 26.29 20.15
N ALA A 274 -51.46 26.68 20.12
CA ALA A 274 -50.85 27.53 21.14
C ALA A 274 -50.02 28.65 20.48
N ALA A 275 -50.08 29.86 21.03
CA ALA A 275 -49.56 31.08 20.42
C ALA A 275 -48.06 31.32 20.69
N PRO A 276 -47.35 32.10 19.85
CA PRO A 276 -45.96 32.45 20.09
C PRO A 276 -45.81 33.40 21.29
N THR A 277 -44.93 33.06 22.23
CA THR A 277 -44.57 33.92 23.36
C THR A 277 -43.26 34.67 23.07
N THR A 278 -43.38 35.98 22.85
CA THR A 278 -42.23 36.88 22.74
C THR A 278 -41.51 36.98 24.08
N SER A 279 -40.20 36.70 24.11
CA SER A 279 -39.37 36.89 25.30
C SER A 279 -38.32 37.98 25.05
N THR A 280 -38.30 38.99 25.90
CA THR A 280 -37.45 40.19 25.78
C THR A 280 -36.03 39.90 26.25
N PRO A 281 -34.97 40.33 25.53
CA PRO A 281 -33.60 40.20 26.04
C PRO A 281 -33.39 41.14 27.23
N THR A 282 -32.86 40.62 28.33
CA THR A 282 -32.53 41.42 29.52
C THR A 282 -31.08 41.86 29.46
N THR A 283 -30.83 43.16 29.30
CA THR A 283 -29.48 43.73 29.30
C THR A 283 -28.90 43.72 30.72
N GLN A 284 -27.93 42.85 31.01
CA GLN A 284 -27.07 42.98 32.19
C GLN A 284 -25.71 43.56 31.81
N THR A 285 -25.57 44.87 32.03
CA THR A 285 -24.27 45.54 32.04
C THR A 285 -23.57 45.23 33.36
N THR A 286 -22.52 44.40 33.32
CA THR A 286 -21.60 44.20 34.46
C THR A 286 -20.23 44.81 34.11
N ALA A 287 -19.64 45.53 35.06
CA ALA A 287 -18.47 46.37 34.83
C ALA A 287 -17.19 45.57 34.54
N ALA A 288 -16.33 46.13 33.69
CA ALA A 288 -15.04 45.56 33.36
C ALA A 288 -14.12 45.47 34.60
N THR A 289 -13.64 44.27 34.90
CA THR A 289 -12.53 44.05 35.83
C THR A 289 -11.33 43.57 35.04
N THR A 290 -10.30 44.41 34.91
CA THR A 290 -9.05 44.05 34.22
C THR A 290 -8.26 43.06 35.06
N GLN A 291 -8.49 41.77 34.87
CA GLN A 291 -7.59 40.71 35.35
C GLN A 291 -6.65 40.29 34.22
N THR A 292 -5.38 40.61 34.37
CA THR A 292 -4.29 40.04 33.57
C THR A 292 -4.05 38.59 33.99
N THR A 293 -4.92 37.69 33.54
CA THR A 293 -4.66 36.26 33.62
C THR A 293 -3.53 35.92 32.67
N GLN A 294 -2.39 35.49 33.20
CA GLN A 294 -1.38 34.81 32.39
C GLN A 294 -1.97 33.48 31.93
N THR A 295 -2.46 33.43 30.69
CA THR A 295 -2.80 32.16 30.03
C THR A 295 -1.52 31.37 29.82
N THR A 296 -1.16 30.58 30.82
CA THR A 296 -0.26 29.45 30.64
C THR A 296 -0.94 28.57 29.58
N LEU A 297 -0.31 28.40 28.41
CA LEU A 297 -0.87 27.53 27.38
C LEU A 297 -1.20 26.18 28.01
N PRO A 298 -2.43 25.66 27.89
CA PRO A 298 -2.66 24.26 28.18
C PRO A 298 -1.74 23.43 27.27
N PRO A 299 -1.22 22.28 27.74
CA PRO A 299 -0.45 21.40 26.87
C PRO A 299 -1.29 21.06 25.64
N LEU A 300 -0.67 21.13 24.46
CA LEU A 300 -1.26 20.75 23.18
C LEU A 300 -2.00 19.42 23.36
N ALA A 301 -3.31 19.40 23.07
CA ALA A 301 -4.14 18.22 23.32
C ALA A 301 -3.90 17.16 22.22
N ALA A 302 -2.71 16.56 22.26
CA ALA A 302 -2.26 15.57 21.30
C ALA A 302 -3.26 14.41 21.21
N GLY A 303 -3.71 14.11 19.99
CA GLY A 303 -4.70 13.07 19.70
C GLY A 303 -6.01 13.58 19.08
N ALA A 304 -6.17 14.88 18.84
CA ALA A 304 -7.22 15.38 17.97
C ALA A 304 -6.88 15.18 16.49
N SER A 305 -7.82 14.66 15.72
CA SER A 305 -7.68 14.39 14.29
C SER A 305 -8.85 14.98 13.51
N ALA A 306 -8.57 15.52 12.32
CA ALA A 306 -9.58 15.99 11.39
C ALA A 306 -9.16 15.65 9.95
N GLN A 307 -10.15 15.65 9.06
CA GLN A 307 -9.96 15.53 7.63
C GLN A 307 -10.39 16.84 6.96
N GLY A 308 -9.56 17.37 6.07
CA GLY A 308 -9.93 18.48 5.21
C GLY A 308 -10.37 18.01 3.82
N GLU A 309 -11.33 18.69 3.23
CA GLU A 309 -11.74 18.54 1.83
C GLU A 309 -11.77 19.91 1.16
N LEU A 310 -11.08 20.06 0.03
CA LEU A 310 -11.04 21.30 -0.73
C LEU A 310 -12.33 21.45 -1.55
N GLN A 311 -13.25 22.32 -1.09
CA GLN A 311 -14.55 22.53 -1.73
C GLN A 311 -14.46 23.43 -2.96
N SER A 312 -13.67 24.53 -2.88
CA SER A 312 -13.44 25.41 -4.03
C SER A 312 -12.18 26.25 -3.86
N CYS A 313 -11.65 26.79 -4.96
CA CYS A 313 -10.70 27.89 -4.92
C CYS A 313 -11.18 29.02 -5.83
N ARG A 314 -11.30 30.23 -5.27
CA ARG A 314 -11.69 31.44 -6.01
C ARG A 314 -10.57 32.46 -6.00
N ARG A 315 -10.37 33.17 -7.11
CA ARG A 315 -9.44 34.33 -7.12
C ARG A 315 -10.01 35.45 -6.24
N SER A 316 -9.14 36.07 -5.47
CA SER A 316 -9.46 37.16 -4.54
C SER A 316 -8.45 38.30 -4.73
N GLU A 317 -8.69 39.44 -4.08
CA GLU A 317 -7.71 40.53 -4.05
C GLU A 317 -6.43 40.04 -3.34
N GLY A 318 -5.27 40.15 -4.01
CA GLY A 318 -3.98 39.68 -3.51
C GLY A 318 -3.69 38.17 -3.66
N GLY A 319 -4.53 37.38 -4.35
CA GLY A 319 -4.21 35.98 -4.65
C GLY A 319 -5.41 35.06 -4.87
N VAL A 320 -5.47 33.96 -4.12
CA VAL A 320 -6.53 32.94 -4.18
C VAL A 320 -7.05 32.66 -2.78
N THR A 321 -8.37 32.58 -2.61
CA THR A 321 -9.01 32.04 -1.40
C THR A 321 -9.43 30.61 -1.68
N ALA A 322 -8.86 29.66 -0.93
CA ALA A 322 -9.28 28.27 -0.89
C ALA A 322 -10.35 28.07 0.20
N THR A 323 -11.48 27.48 -0.16
CA THR A 323 -12.54 27.08 0.79
C THR A 323 -12.35 25.61 1.12
N VAL A 324 -12.05 25.31 2.39
CA VAL A 324 -11.80 23.96 2.89
C VAL A 324 -12.88 23.60 3.91
N LEU A 325 -13.55 22.46 3.72
CA LEU A 325 -14.39 21.87 4.75
C LEU A 325 -13.50 21.00 5.65
N VAL A 326 -13.40 21.37 6.94
CA VAL A 326 -12.69 20.58 7.95
C VAL A 326 -13.69 19.81 8.78
N THR A 327 -13.58 18.49 8.80
CA THR A 327 -14.45 17.59 9.56
C THR A 327 -13.63 16.90 10.65
N HIS A 328 -14.04 17.05 11.91
CA HIS A 328 -13.42 16.38 13.06
C HIS A 328 -13.63 14.86 12.95
N ARG A 329 -12.59 14.08 13.26
CA ARG A 329 -12.58 12.60 13.11
C ARG A 329 -12.31 11.83 14.41
N GLY A 330 -11.86 12.51 15.46
CA GLY A 330 -11.53 11.86 16.74
C GLY A 330 -10.68 12.73 17.66
N GLY A 331 -10.72 12.42 18.96
CA GLY A 331 -10.08 13.20 20.02
C GLY A 331 -10.98 14.29 20.63
N PRO A 332 -10.42 15.20 21.45
CA PRO A 332 -11.17 16.29 22.08
C PRO A 332 -11.54 17.40 21.07
N ALA A 333 -12.50 18.26 21.43
CA ALA A 333 -12.81 19.49 20.71
C ALA A 333 -11.54 20.31 20.49
N SER A 334 -11.22 20.65 19.24
CA SER A 334 -9.90 21.18 18.86
C SER A 334 -9.99 22.15 17.68
N SER A 335 -8.94 22.95 17.50
CA SER A 335 -8.75 23.78 16.29
C SER A 335 -7.59 23.22 15.48
N PHE A 336 -7.69 23.37 14.16
CA PHE A 336 -6.78 22.75 13.21
C PHE A 336 -6.15 23.81 12.33
N ASP A 337 -4.83 23.75 12.15
CA ASP A 337 -4.12 24.58 11.19
C ASP A 337 -4.27 23.95 9.80
N VAL A 338 -4.96 24.66 8.92
CA VAL A 338 -5.31 24.24 7.55
C VAL A 338 -4.37 24.95 6.58
N THR A 339 -3.62 24.19 5.78
CA THR A 339 -2.67 24.74 4.79
C THR A 339 -3.11 24.39 3.37
N ALA A 340 -3.28 25.42 2.54
CA ALA A 340 -3.55 25.30 1.11
C ALA A 340 -2.36 25.87 0.30
N ALA A 341 -2.16 25.32 -0.90
CA ALA A 341 -1.08 25.69 -1.80
C ALA A 341 -1.59 26.00 -3.21
N LEU A 342 -0.81 26.80 -3.94
CA LEU A 342 -0.84 26.84 -5.39
C LEU A 342 0.33 26.02 -5.93
N VAL A 343 0.02 25.15 -6.88
CA VAL A 343 0.92 24.14 -7.43
C VAL A 343 0.97 24.29 -8.94
N ASP A 344 2.16 24.29 -9.53
CA ASP A 344 2.35 24.45 -10.97
C ASP A 344 2.07 23.15 -11.76
N ALA A 345 2.17 23.22 -13.09
CA ALA A 345 1.95 22.06 -13.96
C ALA A 345 3.01 20.94 -13.83
N ALA A 346 4.12 21.17 -13.11
CA ALA A 346 5.14 20.18 -12.79
C ALA A 346 4.94 19.57 -11.38
N GLY A 347 3.93 20.01 -10.63
CA GLY A 347 3.68 19.57 -9.26
C GLY A 347 4.47 20.35 -8.20
N ALA A 348 5.12 21.48 -8.56
CA ALA A 348 5.88 22.28 -7.61
C ALA A 348 5.00 23.35 -6.95
N THR A 349 5.03 23.39 -5.61
CA THR A 349 4.37 24.44 -4.82
C THR A 349 5.09 25.77 -4.96
N TYR A 350 4.38 26.82 -5.37
CA TYR A 350 4.95 28.18 -5.54
C TYR A 350 4.33 29.24 -4.62
N ALA A 351 3.19 28.95 -3.98
CA ALA A 351 2.61 29.79 -2.93
C ALA A 351 1.85 28.93 -1.93
N THR A 352 1.81 29.36 -0.66
CA THR A 352 1.11 28.67 0.44
C THR A 352 0.38 29.67 1.32
N GLY A 353 -0.75 29.26 1.90
CA GLY A 353 -1.47 29.98 2.93
C GLY A 353 -1.91 29.03 4.04
N THR A 354 -1.85 29.47 5.29
CA THR A 354 -2.25 28.69 6.46
C THR A 354 -3.21 29.50 7.32
N VAL A 355 -4.34 28.89 7.70
CA VAL A 355 -5.34 29.48 8.60
C VAL A 355 -5.76 28.46 9.64
N ARG A 356 -5.88 28.92 10.89
CA ARG A 356 -6.42 28.11 11.98
C ARG A 356 -7.94 28.09 11.95
N SER A 357 -8.53 26.90 11.98
CA SER A 357 -9.98 26.70 12.04
C SER A 357 -10.56 27.30 13.33
N PRO A 358 -11.88 27.60 13.38
CA PRO A 358 -12.57 27.71 14.65
C PRO A 358 -12.43 26.42 15.47
N LEU A 359 -12.78 26.47 16.77
CA LEU A 359 -12.90 25.27 17.58
C LEU A 359 -14.01 24.38 17.00
N ILE A 360 -13.65 23.14 16.63
CA ILE A 360 -14.58 22.14 16.11
C ILE A 360 -14.80 21.10 17.21
N GLU A 361 -16.06 20.93 17.61
CA GLU A 361 -16.49 19.86 18.52
C GLU A 361 -16.33 18.47 17.88
N PRO A 362 -16.24 17.38 18.67
CA PRO A 362 -16.23 16.02 18.14
C PRO A 362 -17.41 15.75 17.21
N ASP A 363 -17.16 15.04 16.11
CA ASP A 363 -18.10 14.77 15.00
C ASP A 363 -18.64 16.04 14.28
N GLY A 364 -18.14 17.23 14.62
CA GLY A 364 -18.48 18.50 13.97
C GLY A 364 -17.67 18.76 12.71
N SER A 365 -18.12 19.75 11.93
CA SER A 365 -17.37 20.30 10.80
C SER A 365 -17.45 21.82 10.73
N ALA A 366 -16.45 22.43 10.09
CA ALA A 366 -16.38 23.87 9.87
C ALA A 366 -15.78 24.19 8.50
N GLU A 367 -16.35 25.19 7.82
CA GLU A 367 -15.80 25.75 6.59
C GLU A 367 -14.73 26.80 6.93
N VAL A 368 -13.55 26.69 6.32
CA VAL A 368 -12.39 27.56 6.55
C VAL A 368 -11.96 28.18 5.23
N GLU A 369 -11.94 29.52 5.17
CA GLU A 369 -11.36 30.26 4.05
C GLU A 369 -9.86 30.49 4.30
N VAL A 370 -9.02 29.89 3.46
CA VAL A 370 -7.55 29.98 3.51
C VAL A 370 -7.08 30.91 2.38
N PRO A 371 -6.59 32.14 2.68
CA PRO A 371 -6.01 33.02 1.68
C PRO A 371 -4.57 32.59 1.37
N VAL A 372 -4.32 32.26 0.11
CA VAL A 372 -2.98 32.03 -0.45
C VAL A 372 -2.58 33.29 -1.20
N ALA A 373 -1.70 34.09 -0.58
CA ALA A 373 -1.21 35.34 -1.15
C ALA A 373 -0.28 35.06 -2.34
N PHE A 374 -0.54 35.72 -3.48
CA PHE A 374 0.27 35.56 -4.69
C PHE A 374 0.14 36.77 -5.62
N ASP A 375 1.28 37.40 -5.91
CA ASP A 375 1.37 38.53 -6.85
C ASP A 375 1.49 38.06 -8.30
N GLY A 376 0.35 37.81 -8.94
CA GLY A 376 0.33 37.48 -10.37
C GLY A 376 -0.96 36.86 -10.86
N ARG A 377 -0.91 36.27 -12.06
CA ARG A 377 -1.93 35.33 -12.51
C ARG A 377 -1.52 33.94 -12.02
N PRO A 378 -2.30 33.27 -11.16
CA PRO A 378 -1.97 31.91 -10.76
C PRO A 378 -2.15 30.98 -11.97
N GLU A 379 -1.09 30.23 -12.26
CA GLU A 379 -1.01 29.16 -13.27
C GLU A 379 -0.90 27.82 -12.54
N GLY A 380 -1.66 26.81 -12.95
CA GLY A 380 -1.71 25.50 -12.27
C GLY A 380 -2.94 25.28 -11.37
N SER A 381 -2.81 24.39 -10.39
CA SER A 381 -3.86 23.93 -9.47
C SER A 381 -3.79 24.62 -8.11
N CYS A 382 -4.90 24.52 -7.37
CA CYS A 382 -5.02 24.91 -5.97
C CYS A 382 -5.29 23.63 -5.18
N GLU A 383 -4.48 23.34 -4.17
CA GLU A 383 -4.44 22.03 -3.51
C GLU A 383 -4.41 22.17 -1.98
N LEU A 384 -5.06 21.24 -1.29
CA LEU A 384 -4.99 21.14 0.17
C LEU A 384 -3.74 20.35 0.53
N VAL A 385 -2.83 20.97 1.30
CA VAL A 385 -1.55 20.35 1.69
C VAL A 385 -1.68 19.58 2.99
N SER A 386 -2.29 20.17 4.01
CA SER A 386 -2.38 19.56 5.34
C SER A 386 -3.50 20.15 6.20
N VAL A 387 -3.95 19.36 7.16
CA VAL A 387 -4.80 19.75 8.29
C VAL A 387 -4.18 19.14 9.55
N VAL A 388 -3.71 19.97 10.48
CA VAL A 388 -2.96 19.52 11.67
C VAL A 388 -3.64 20.05 12.93
N GLY A 389 -3.89 19.20 13.93
CA GLY A 389 -4.43 19.63 15.22
C GLY A 389 -3.36 20.35 16.06
N GLY A 390 -3.72 21.48 16.69
CA GLY A 390 -2.76 22.28 17.47
C GLY A 390 -3.35 23.00 18.67
#